data_AF-A0A963QQE6-F1
#
_entry.id   AF-A0A963QQE6-F1
#
_cell.length_a   1.000
_cell.length_b   1.000
_cell.length_c   1.000
_cell.angle_alpha   90.00
_cell.angle_beta   90.00
_cell.angle_gamma   90.00
#
_symmetry.space_group_name_H-M   'P 1'
#
loop_
_entity.id
_entity.type
_entity.pdbx_description
1 polymer ?
#
loop_
_entity_poly.entity_id
_entity_poly.type
_entity_poly.pdbx_seq_one_letter_code
_entity_poly.pdbx_strand_id
1 'polypeptide(L)'
;VVKIMHRKPGGVTGDGQHTISQLVSLARQEAEKDTRRAWKNRVSLVLDEEAHSILAEDGHNPDSVPAEGVFVPLRRKSNISVGGTYDVLDPATFHPENLQLAVRVARTIGLDIAGVDLIIPDPAKPWQAQDAIICEVNAQPQIGYRDTPHIFEDILRELIPGNGRIPVHLIVLAPGEEAPDSLHMLARKLRCNAFSDGKRTMVQGQDQSRLFTDSFAAAQALLIDRAVTGALLVMPITDVLTLGLPARYIDTVRIALPAISDDRVRSMVKHAEMLIQPHTRSLQHISCTDVAS
;
A
#
# COMPACT_ATOMS: atom_id res chain seq x y z
N VAL A 1 -2.62 15.95 -5.50
CA VAL A 1 -1.35 15.60 -6.18
C VAL A 1 -0.37 15.21 -5.10
N VAL A 2 0.18 14.00 -5.15
CA VAL A 2 1.05 13.46 -4.08
C VAL A 2 2.54 13.55 -4.41
N LYS A 3 2.88 13.74 -5.68
CA LYS A 3 4.25 13.84 -6.16
C LYS A 3 4.31 14.61 -7.47
N ILE A 4 5.38 15.38 -7.64
CA ILE A 4 5.72 16.04 -8.90
C ILE A 4 7.17 15.72 -9.22
N MET A 5 7.42 15.32 -10.46
CA MET A 5 8.77 15.01 -10.94
C MET A 5 9.07 15.82 -12.18
N HIS A 6 10.20 16.52 -12.18
CA HIS A 6 10.73 17.16 -13.37
C HIS A 6 11.85 16.31 -13.94
N ARG A 7 11.63 15.74 -15.13
CA ARG A 7 12.62 14.92 -15.83
C ARG A 7 13.51 15.78 -16.72
N LYS A 8 14.82 15.68 -16.50
CA LYS A 8 15.85 16.32 -17.33
C LYS A 8 16.41 15.32 -18.34
N PRO A 9 16.68 15.75 -19.59
CA PRO A 9 17.42 14.93 -20.54
C PRO A 9 18.80 14.56 -20.01
N GLY A 10 19.37 13.49 -20.57
CA GLY A 10 20.76 13.16 -20.29
C GLY A 10 21.66 14.30 -20.76
N GLY A 11 22.56 14.77 -19.91
CA GLY A 11 23.40 15.93 -20.19
C GLY A 11 24.40 16.20 -19.08
N VAL A 12 25.14 17.29 -19.22
CA VAL A 12 26.15 17.73 -18.25
C VAL A 12 25.91 19.18 -17.86
N THR A 13 26.25 19.55 -16.62
CA THR A 13 26.22 20.94 -16.17
C THR A 13 27.63 21.49 -16.19
N GLY A 14 27.82 22.66 -16.80
CA GLY A 14 29.08 23.37 -16.82
C GLY A 14 29.56 23.76 -15.42
N ASP A 15 30.86 23.68 -15.22
CA ASP A 15 31.57 24.16 -14.03
C ASP A 15 32.53 25.32 -14.37
N GLY A 16 32.47 25.84 -15.60
CA GLY A 16 33.31 26.92 -16.09
C GLY A 16 34.77 26.53 -16.34
N GLN A 17 35.16 25.27 -16.13
CA GLN A 17 36.56 24.82 -16.17
C GLN A 17 36.78 23.67 -17.15
N HIS A 18 35.87 22.72 -17.20
CA HIS A 18 36.01 21.50 -17.99
C HIS A 18 35.26 21.59 -19.32
N THR A 19 35.82 20.95 -20.35
CA THR A 19 35.11 20.78 -21.63
C THR A 19 33.94 19.81 -21.47
N ILE A 20 32.96 19.87 -22.37
CA ILE A 20 31.83 18.93 -22.38
C ILE A 20 32.32 17.47 -22.41
N SER A 21 33.36 17.16 -23.19
CA SER A 21 33.95 15.80 -23.24
C SER A 21 34.54 15.37 -21.89
N GLN A 22 35.19 16.30 -21.17
CA GLN A 22 35.71 16.05 -19.83
C GLN A 22 34.57 15.86 -18.81
N LEU A 23 33.55 16.71 -18.84
CA LEU A 23 32.37 16.61 -17.97
C LEU A 23 31.63 15.28 -18.17
N VAL A 24 31.47 14.82 -19.41
CA VAL A 24 30.91 13.51 -19.72
C VAL A 24 31.77 12.40 -19.11
N SER A 25 33.09 12.49 -19.27
CA SER A 25 34.02 11.49 -18.71
C SER A 25 33.97 11.43 -17.18
N LEU A 26 33.88 12.58 -16.51
CA LEU A 26 33.72 12.68 -15.06
C LEU A 26 32.39 12.06 -14.60
N ALA A 27 31.28 12.40 -15.26
CA ALA A 27 29.97 11.85 -14.96
C ALA A 27 29.93 10.32 -15.09
N ARG A 28 30.65 9.77 -16.09
CA ARG A 28 30.80 8.31 -16.27
C ARG A 28 31.57 7.66 -15.13
N GLN A 29 32.73 8.21 -14.77
CA GLN A 29 33.55 7.68 -13.68
C GLN A 29 32.79 7.67 -12.37
N GLU A 30 31.99 8.71 -12.10
CA GLU A 30 31.14 8.78 -10.91
C GLU A 30 30.04 7.72 -10.94
N ALA A 31 29.40 7.51 -12.09
CA ALA A 31 28.39 6.47 -12.26
C ALA A 31 28.94 5.04 -12.07
N GLU A 32 30.21 4.80 -12.43
CA GLU A 32 30.89 3.51 -12.24
C GLU A 32 31.21 3.22 -10.77
N LYS A 33 31.48 4.25 -9.96
CA LYS A 33 31.75 4.13 -8.52
C LYS A 33 30.48 3.84 -7.71
N ASP A 34 29.31 4.28 -8.18
CA ASP A 34 28.03 4.08 -7.49
C ASP A 34 27.49 2.65 -7.67
N THR A 35 28.05 1.73 -6.88
CA THR A 35 27.64 0.31 -6.81
C THR A 35 26.17 0.09 -6.43
N ARG A 36 25.46 1.09 -5.86
CA ARG A 36 24.02 0.99 -5.54
C ARG A 36 23.12 1.24 -6.75
N ARG A 37 23.60 1.95 -7.79
CA ARG A 37 22.93 2.10 -9.10
C ARG A 37 23.17 0.92 -10.04
N ALA A 38 24.05 0.00 -9.67
CA ALA A 38 24.64 -1.01 -10.55
C ALA A 38 23.67 -1.99 -11.21
N TRP A 39 22.42 -2.12 -10.77
CA TRP A 39 21.52 -3.13 -11.37
C TRP A 39 20.76 -2.65 -12.62
N LYS A 40 20.36 -1.36 -12.80
CA LYS A 40 19.39 -1.03 -13.88
C LYS A 40 19.59 0.17 -14.78
N ASN A 41 20.58 1.05 -14.57
CA ASN A 41 20.76 2.23 -15.44
C ASN A 41 22.22 2.47 -15.82
N ARG A 42 22.90 1.48 -16.39
CA ARG A 42 24.22 1.66 -17.02
C ARG A 42 24.10 2.35 -18.38
N VAL A 43 23.45 3.50 -18.46
CA VAL A 43 23.61 4.36 -19.64
C VAL A 43 24.49 5.52 -19.27
N SER A 44 25.77 5.23 -19.45
CA SER A 44 26.86 6.16 -19.59
C SER A 44 26.48 7.20 -20.66
N LEU A 45 26.47 8.48 -20.30
CA LEU A 45 26.30 9.57 -21.27
C LEU A 45 27.34 9.41 -22.37
N VAL A 46 26.96 9.34 -23.64
CA VAL A 46 27.91 9.20 -24.77
C VAL A 46 27.80 10.38 -25.72
N LEU A 47 28.95 10.87 -26.16
CA LEU A 47 29.06 11.76 -27.32
C LEU A 47 28.93 10.93 -28.60
N ASP A 48 27.70 10.48 -28.86
CA ASP A 48 27.30 9.83 -30.10
C ASP A 48 26.73 10.87 -31.09
N GLU A 49 26.26 10.42 -32.24
CA GLU A 49 25.73 11.28 -33.30
C GLU A 49 24.59 12.19 -32.80
N GLU A 50 23.71 11.69 -31.93
CA GLU A 50 22.64 12.50 -31.34
C GLU A 50 23.21 13.62 -30.46
N ALA A 51 24.17 13.31 -29.58
CA ALA A 51 24.83 14.32 -28.75
C ALA A 51 25.52 15.37 -29.63
N HIS A 52 26.27 14.96 -30.65
CA HIS A 52 26.93 15.90 -31.56
C HIS A 52 25.94 16.81 -32.31
N SER A 53 24.80 16.26 -32.74
CA SER A 53 23.73 17.05 -33.37
C SER A 53 23.15 18.10 -32.42
N ILE A 54 22.85 17.73 -31.17
CA ILE A 54 22.28 18.65 -30.17
C ILE A 54 23.28 19.73 -29.80
N LEU A 55 24.55 19.36 -29.59
CA LEU A 55 25.60 20.33 -29.31
C LEU A 55 25.72 21.36 -30.43
N ALA A 56 25.72 20.91 -31.69
CA ALA A 56 25.81 21.80 -32.84
C ALA A 56 24.59 22.74 -32.97
N GLU A 57 23.39 22.26 -32.65
CA GLU A 57 22.16 23.08 -32.61
C GLU A 57 22.26 24.23 -31.59
N ASP A 58 22.89 23.97 -30.44
CA ASP A 58 23.09 24.95 -29.37
C ASP A 58 24.41 25.75 -29.51
N GLY A 59 25.12 25.61 -30.64
CA GLY A 59 26.38 26.33 -30.90
C GLY A 59 27.57 25.83 -30.08
N HIS A 60 27.47 24.63 -29.51
CA HIS A 60 28.52 23.96 -28.76
C HIS A 60 29.21 22.86 -29.58
N ASN A 61 30.36 22.42 -29.08
CA ASN A 61 31.10 21.25 -29.55
C ASN A 61 31.73 20.53 -28.34
N PRO A 62 32.27 19.31 -28.49
CA PRO A 62 32.86 18.57 -27.37
C PRO A 62 33.95 19.30 -26.58
N ASP A 63 34.65 20.24 -27.21
CA ASP A 63 35.74 21.04 -26.64
C ASP A 63 35.26 22.36 -26.02
N SER A 64 33.97 22.67 -26.13
CA SER A 64 33.37 23.84 -25.50
C SER A 64 33.39 23.69 -23.98
N VAL A 65 33.68 24.78 -23.27
CA VAL A 65 33.64 24.87 -21.81
C VAL A 65 32.38 25.66 -21.43
N PRO A 66 31.30 25.00 -20.99
CA PRO A 66 30.07 25.69 -20.60
C PRO A 66 30.30 26.47 -19.30
N ALA A 67 29.69 27.65 -19.20
CA ALA A 67 29.77 28.46 -17.98
C ALA A 67 29.18 27.70 -16.78
N GLU A 68 29.61 28.08 -15.58
CA GLU A 68 29.14 27.46 -14.34
C GLU A 68 27.61 27.52 -14.24
N GLY A 69 26.98 26.36 -13.97
CA GLY A 69 25.54 26.22 -13.84
C GLY A 69 24.76 26.09 -15.14
N VAL A 70 25.40 26.24 -16.31
CA VAL A 70 24.74 26.06 -17.61
C VAL A 70 24.58 24.56 -17.88
N PHE A 71 23.34 24.10 -18.00
CA PHE A 71 23.03 22.72 -18.35
C PHE A 71 23.08 22.53 -19.87
N VAL A 72 23.85 21.55 -20.33
CA VAL A 72 24.00 21.18 -21.74
C VAL A 72 23.36 19.81 -21.98
N PRO A 73 22.23 19.74 -22.72
CA PRO A 73 21.59 18.49 -23.06
C PRO A 73 22.43 17.71 -24.09
N LEU A 74 22.47 16.38 -23.94
CA LEU A 74 23.08 15.45 -24.88
C LEU A 74 22.07 14.47 -25.47
N ARG A 75 20.81 14.51 -25.01
CA ARG A 75 19.71 13.65 -25.46
C ARG A 75 18.46 14.49 -25.65
N ARG A 76 17.64 14.17 -26.65
CA ARG A 76 16.34 14.85 -26.83
C ARG A 76 15.28 14.36 -25.83
N LYS A 77 15.41 13.11 -25.37
CA LYS A 77 14.45 12.47 -24.45
C LYS A 77 14.95 12.48 -23.01
N SER A 78 14.07 12.80 -22.08
CA SER A 78 14.32 12.77 -20.62
C SER A 78 14.22 11.38 -19.98
N ASN A 79 14.62 10.35 -20.72
CA ASN A 79 14.56 8.97 -20.24
C ASN A 79 15.77 8.66 -19.36
N ILE A 80 15.52 8.08 -18.18
CA ILE A 80 16.58 7.65 -17.26
C ILE A 80 17.50 6.61 -17.90
N SER A 81 16.95 5.77 -18.78
CA SER A 81 17.70 4.77 -19.54
C SER A 81 18.65 5.36 -20.58
N VAL A 82 18.69 6.68 -20.80
CA VAL A 82 19.68 7.33 -21.68
C VAL A 82 20.49 8.39 -20.94
N GLY A 83 20.61 8.25 -19.61
CA GLY A 83 21.35 9.18 -18.77
C GLY A 83 20.52 10.37 -18.26
N GLY A 84 19.21 10.39 -18.53
CA GLY A 84 18.30 11.37 -17.95
C GLY A 84 18.21 11.26 -16.43
N THR A 85 17.94 12.40 -15.78
CA THR A 85 17.75 12.50 -14.34
C THR A 85 16.37 13.06 -14.03
N TYR A 86 15.98 13.04 -12.77
CA TYR A 86 14.76 13.70 -12.34
C TYR A 86 14.96 14.33 -10.97
N ASP A 87 14.28 15.45 -10.77
CA ASP A 87 14.16 16.10 -9.47
C ASP A 87 12.73 15.90 -8.97
N VAL A 88 12.60 15.58 -7.68
CA VAL A 88 11.31 15.63 -7.00
C VAL A 88 11.08 17.06 -6.54
N LEU A 89 9.98 17.65 -6.98
CA LEU A 89 9.65 19.03 -6.69
C LEU A 89 8.59 19.11 -5.60
N ASP A 90 8.70 20.11 -4.74
CA ASP A 90 7.70 20.42 -3.72
C ASP A 90 6.43 20.99 -4.39
N PRO A 91 5.26 20.35 -4.22
CA PRO A 91 3.98 20.87 -4.70
C PRO A 91 3.69 22.31 -4.29
N ALA A 92 4.23 22.80 -3.16
CA ALA A 92 4.05 24.18 -2.72
C ALA A 92 4.68 25.22 -3.66
N THR A 93 5.61 24.81 -4.53
CA THR A 93 6.22 25.71 -5.53
C THR A 93 5.38 25.87 -6.80
N PHE A 94 4.27 25.14 -6.92
CA PHE A 94 3.39 25.14 -8.10
C PHE A 94 2.15 25.99 -7.87
N HIS A 95 1.64 26.61 -8.94
CA HIS A 95 0.36 27.30 -8.88
C HIS A 95 -0.78 26.29 -8.55
N PRO A 96 -1.70 26.61 -7.62
CA PRO A 96 -2.77 25.69 -7.22
C PRO A 96 -3.64 25.20 -8.38
N GLU A 97 -3.86 26.03 -9.40
CA GLU A 97 -4.65 25.65 -10.58
C GLU A 97 -4.00 24.53 -11.42
N ASN A 98 -2.67 24.43 -11.42
CA ASN A 98 -1.95 23.37 -12.13
C ASN A 98 -2.13 22.03 -11.41
N LEU A 99 -2.11 22.05 -10.07
CA LEU A 99 -2.39 20.87 -9.25
C LEU A 99 -3.84 20.42 -9.41
N GLN A 100 -4.78 21.37 -9.47
CA GLN A 100 -6.19 21.09 -9.72
C GLN A 100 -6.44 20.54 -11.11
N LEU A 101 -5.70 21.00 -12.13
CA LEU A 101 -5.75 20.45 -13.48
C LEU A 101 -5.41 18.96 -13.46
N ALA A 102 -4.29 18.57 -12.85
CA ALA A 102 -3.88 17.16 -12.77
C ALA A 102 -4.95 16.28 -12.06
N VAL A 103 -5.54 16.77 -10.95
CA VAL A 103 -6.63 16.07 -10.24
C VAL A 103 -7.87 15.96 -11.13
N ARG A 104 -8.22 17.02 -11.85
CA ARG A 104 -9.38 17.04 -12.75
C ARG A 104 -9.20 16.03 -13.88
N VAL A 105 -8.02 15.97 -14.48
CA VAL A 105 -7.68 15.02 -15.55
C VAL A 105 -7.86 13.58 -15.08
N ALA A 106 -7.31 13.22 -13.92
CA ALA A 106 -7.47 11.88 -13.34
C ALA A 106 -8.95 11.52 -13.13
N ARG A 107 -9.73 12.46 -12.56
CA ARG A 107 -11.18 12.27 -12.33
C ARG A 107 -11.97 12.13 -13.62
N THR A 108 -11.68 12.93 -14.64
CA THR A 108 -12.38 12.87 -15.94
C THR A 108 -12.19 11.52 -16.61
N ILE A 109 -11.02 10.89 -16.46
CA ILE A 109 -10.74 9.56 -17.02
C ILE A 109 -11.29 8.44 -16.12
N GLY A 110 -11.60 8.74 -14.85
CA GLY A 110 -12.10 7.76 -13.89
C GLY A 110 -11.00 6.91 -13.26
N LEU A 111 -9.81 7.49 -13.07
CA LEU A 111 -8.68 6.82 -12.43
C LEU A 111 -8.52 7.27 -10.97
N ASP A 112 -8.45 6.32 -10.05
CA ASP A 112 -8.16 6.58 -8.63
C ASP A 112 -6.73 7.09 -8.44
N ILE A 113 -5.80 6.55 -9.23
CA ILE A 113 -4.38 6.93 -9.26
C ILE A 113 -3.97 7.11 -10.72
N ALA A 114 -3.36 8.25 -11.03
CA ALA A 114 -2.84 8.55 -12.36
C ALA A 114 -1.55 9.37 -12.30
N GLY A 115 -0.68 9.18 -13.29
CA GLY A 115 0.40 10.11 -13.61
C GLY A 115 -0.05 11.00 -14.75
N VAL A 116 0.04 12.32 -14.57
CA VAL A 116 -0.29 13.28 -15.62
C VAL A 116 1.00 13.97 -16.04
N ASP A 117 1.37 13.81 -17.30
CA ASP A 117 2.58 14.41 -17.85
C ASP A 117 2.21 15.74 -18.52
N LEU A 118 2.75 16.84 -17.99
CA LEU A 118 2.50 18.19 -18.48
C LEU A 118 3.78 18.82 -19.03
N ILE A 119 3.65 19.50 -20.16
CA ILE A 119 4.60 20.53 -20.60
C ILE A 119 4.01 21.87 -20.19
N ILE A 120 4.76 22.63 -19.37
CA ILE A 120 4.34 23.93 -18.87
C ILE A 120 5.55 24.87 -18.78
N PRO A 121 5.49 26.09 -19.37
CA PRO A 121 6.61 27.03 -19.34
C PRO A 121 7.02 27.48 -17.92
N ASP A 122 6.05 27.85 -17.09
CA ASP A 122 6.27 28.32 -15.72
C ASP A 122 5.26 27.65 -14.76
N PRO A 123 5.70 26.66 -13.94
CA PRO A 123 4.81 25.95 -13.04
C PRO A 123 4.22 26.82 -11.92
N ALA A 124 4.80 28.00 -11.65
CA ALA A 124 4.30 28.95 -10.64
C ALA A 124 3.16 29.85 -11.16
N LYS A 125 2.87 29.81 -12.47
CA LYS A 125 1.74 30.52 -13.09
C LYS A 125 0.59 29.57 -13.42
N PRO A 126 -0.67 30.05 -13.46
CA PRO A 126 -1.81 29.21 -13.85
C PRO A 126 -1.65 28.72 -15.30
N TRP A 127 -2.02 27.47 -15.56
CA TRP A 127 -1.92 26.84 -16.87
C TRP A 127 -2.76 27.54 -17.95
N GLN A 128 -3.85 28.22 -17.59
CA GLN A 128 -4.70 28.96 -18.54
C GLN A 128 -4.04 30.23 -19.08
N ALA A 129 -3.02 30.75 -18.39
CA ALA A 129 -2.34 31.98 -18.77
C ALA A 129 -1.09 31.73 -19.65
N GLN A 130 -0.86 30.48 -20.05
CA GLN A 130 0.33 30.06 -20.81
C GLN A 130 0.01 28.85 -21.69
N ASP A 131 0.93 28.51 -22.58
CA ASP A 131 0.79 27.36 -23.48
C ASP A 131 1.12 26.05 -22.75
N ALA A 132 0.24 25.65 -21.81
CA ALA A 132 0.34 24.39 -21.10
C ALA A 132 -0.30 23.24 -21.90
N ILE A 133 0.38 22.10 -21.98
CA ILE A 133 -0.06 20.93 -22.75
C ILE A 133 -0.03 19.70 -21.85
N ILE A 134 -1.11 18.92 -21.86
CA ILE A 134 -1.12 17.56 -21.29
C ILE A 134 -0.66 16.60 -22.38
N CYS A 135 0.46 15.93 -22.15
CA CYS A 135 1.06 15.01 -23.12
C CYS A 135 0.49 13.59 -22.99
N GLU A 136 0.37 13.11 -21.76
CA GLU A 136 -0.03 11.74 -21.46
C GLU A 136 -0.74 11.65 -20.10
N VAL A 137 -1.62 10.67 -19.97
CA VAL A 137 -2.17 10.25 -18.67
C VAL A 137 -1.96 8.76 -18.48
N ASN A 138 -1.18 8.41 -17.46
CA ASN A 138 -0.73 7.07 -17.16
C ASN A 138 -1.56 6.46 -16.02
N ALA A 139 -2.25 5.34 -16.28
CA ALA A 139 -3.01 4.60 -15.26
C ALA A 139 -2.15 3.81 -14.27
N GLN A 140 -0.88 3.56 -14.62
CA GLN A 140 0.09 2.88 -13.75
C GLN A 140 1.35 3.74 -13.61
N PRO A 141 1.27 4.89 -12.92
CA PRO A 141 2.41 5.78 -12.78
C PRO A 141 3.50 5.15 -11.92
N GLN A 142 4.74 5.56 -12.17
CA GLN A 142 5.85 5.26 -11.28
C GLN A 142 5.78 6.13 -10.03
N ILE A 143 5.25 5.57 -8.94
CA ILE A 143 4.97 6.30 -7.69
C ILE A 143 6.21 6.43 -6.77
N GLY A 144 7.35 5.86 -7.18
CA GLY A 144 8.65 6.07 -6.54
C GLY A 144 8.87 5.29 -5.24
N TYR A 145 9.27 4.02 -5.36
CA TYR A 145 9.69 3.19 -4.21
C TYR A 145 10.92 3.74 -3.47
N ARG A 146 11.79 4.50 -4.15
CA ARG A 146 13.11 4.88 -3.61
C ARG A 146 13.13 6.21 -2.87
N ASP A 147 12.39 7.19 -3.40
CA ASP A 147 12.46 8.59 -3.02
C ASP A 147 11.22 9.04 -2.25
N THR A 148 10.08 8.40 -2.46
CA THR A 148 8.81 8.75 -1.82
C THR A 148 8.05 7.50 -1.29
N PRO A 149 8.66 6.64 -0.45
CA PRO A 149 8.02 5.40 -0.02
C PRO A 149 6.78 5.61 0.86
N HIS A 150 6.65 6.75 1.53
CA HIS A 150 5.49 7.08 2.37
C HIS A 150 4.17 7.17 1.58
N ILE A 151 4.24 7.47 0.27
CA ILE A 151 3.05 7.55 -0.59
C ILE A 151 2.28 6.21 -0.61
N PHE A 152 2.97 5.07 -0.50
CA PHE A 152 2.30 3.77 -0.43
C PHE A 152 1.46 3.63 0.84
N GLU A 153 1.94 4.16 1.97
CA GLU A 153 1.18 4.16 3.22
C GLU A 153 -0.06 5.04 3.10
N ASP A 154 0.08 6.25 2.54
CA ASP A 154 -1.03 7.17 2.33
C ASP A 154 -2.10 6.57 1.41
N ILE A 155 -1.68 5.94 0.30
CA ILE A 155 -2.58 5.22 -0.61
C ILE A 155 -3.31 4.09 0.14
N LEU A 156 -2.60 3.28 0.91
CA LEU A 156 -3.21 2.18 1.66
C LEU A 156 -4.18 2.68 2.73
N ARG A 157 -3.87 3.78 3.42
CA ARG A 157 -4.76 4.39 4.42
C ARG A 157 -6.06 4.91 3.80
N GLU A 158 -6.00 5.46 2.60
CA GLU A 158 -7.18 5.95 1.87
C GLU A 158 -8.03 4.80 1.31
N LEU A 159 -7.37 3.79 0.71
CA LEU A 159 -8.05 2.67 0.05
C LEU A 159 -8.58 1.61 1.04
N ILE A 160 -7.95 1.48 2.21
CA ILE A 160 -8.27 0.44 3.19
C ILE A 160 -8.97 1.10 4.40
N PRO A 161 -10.30 0.94 4.54
CA PRO A 161 -11.02 1.53 5.66
C PRO A 161 -10.57 0.94 7.01
N GLY A 162 -10.52 1.79 8.03
CA GLY A 162 -10.17 1.40 9.39
C GLY A 162 -8.71 0.98 9.52
N ASN A 163 -8.47 -0.28 9.91
CA ASN A 163 -7.11 -0.83 10.07
C ASN A 163 -6.87 -2.04 9.15
N GLY A 164 -7.70 -2.22 8.12
CA GLY A 164 -7.60 -3.31 7.16
C GLY A 164 -7.87 -4.70 7.70
N ARG A 165 -8.44 -4.83 8.91
CA ARG A 165 -8.82 -6.10 9.50
C ARG A 165 -10.33 -6.31 9.41
N ILE A 166 -10.73 -7.56 9.20
CA ILE A 166 -12.09 -8.01 9.48
C ILE A 166 -12.30 -7.87 10.99
N PRO A 167 -13.35 -7.18 11.46
CA PRO A 167 -13.76 -7.23 12.86
C PRO A 167 -14.14 -8.67 13.23
N VAL A 168 -13.47 -9.23 14.24
CA VAL A 168 -13.68 -10.63 14.66
C VAL A 168 -14.16 -10.67 16.10
N HIS A 169 -15.25 -11.38 16.33
CA HIS A 169 -15.78 -11.67 17.65
C HIS A 169 -15.68 -13.18 17.88
N LEU A 170 -15.10 -13.61 19.00
CA LEU A 170 -14.95 -15.02 19.34
C LEU A 170 -15.78 -15.37 20.57
N ILE A 171 -16.54 -16.45 20.46
CA ILE A 171 -17.19 -17.11 21.59
C ILE A 171 -16.44 -18.43 21.83
N VAL A 172 -15.94 -18.60 23.04
CA VAL A 172 -15.28 -19.82 23.48
C VAL A 172 -16.26 -20.61 24.34
N LEU A 173 -16.62 -21.81 23.91
CA LEU A 173 -17.57 -22.67 24.62
C LEU A 173 -16.85 -23.64 25.56
N ALA A 174 -17.39 -23.83 26.76
CA ALA A 174 -16.94 -24.90 27.66
C ALA A 174 -17.12 -26.30 27.02
N PRO A 175 -16.40 -27.34 27.49
CA PRO A 175 -16.49 -28.67 26.89
C PRO A 175 -17.91 -29.23 26.97
N GLY A 176 -18.43 -29.70 25.83
CA GLY A 176 -19.77 -30.30 25.73
C GLY A 176 -20.91 -29.29 25.46
N GLU A 177 -20.62 -27.99 25.47
CA GLU A 177 -21.59 -26.96 25.10
C GLU A 177 -21.63 -26.79 23.57
N GLU A 178 -22.82 -26.50 23.03
CA GLU A 178 -23.03 -26.22 21.61
C GLU A 178 -23.43 -24.76 21.39
N ALA A 179 -23.19 -24.26 20.18
CA ALA A 179 -23.59 -22.90 19.83
C ALA A 179 -25.13 -22.78 19.79
N PRO A 180 -25.71 -21.67 20.26
CA PRO A 180 -27.16 -21.48 20.20
C PRO A 180 -27.64 -21.24 18.77
N ASP A 181 -28.84 -21.70 18.43
CA ASP A 181 -29.46 -21.45 17.11
C ASP A 181 -29.65 -19.95 16.78
N SER A 182 -29.75 -19.13 17.82
CA SER A 182 -29.88 -17.66 17.73
C SER A 182 -28.55 -16.94 17.47
N LEU A 183 -27.45 -17.65 17.20
CA LEU A 183 -26.14 -17.07 16.87
C LEU A 183 -26.20 -16.03 15.74
N HIS A 184 -27.07 -16.26 14.76
CA HIS A 184 -27.30 -15.32 13.65
C HIS A 184 -27.82 -13.95 14.11
N MET A 185 -28.60 -13.88 15.20
CA MET A 185 -29.09 -12.62 15.77
C MET A 185 -27.95 -11.83 16.42
N LEU A 186 -27.07 -12.53 17.15
CA LEU A 186 -25.90 -11.92 17.76
C LEU A 186 -24.92 -11.42 16.68
N ALA A 187 -24.67 -12.21 15.63
CA ALA A 187 -23.87 -11.79 14.49
C ALA A 187 -24.38 -10.47 13.91
N ARG A 188 -25.70 -10.34 13.69
CA ARG A 188 -26.32 -9.08 13.23
C ARG A 188 -26.13 -7.93 14.22
N LYS A 189 -26.32 -8.16 15.53
CA LYS A 189 -26.13 -7.15 16.59
C LYS A 189 -24.68 -6.63 16.63
N LEU A 190 -23.71 -7.51 16.37
CA LEU A 190 -22.29 -7.19 16.28
C LEU A 190 -21.88 -6.62 14.90
N ARG A 191 -22.83 -6.47 13.97
CA ARG A 191 -22.59 -6.04 12.58
C ARG A 191 -21.67 -7.00 11.80
N CYS A 192 -21.68 -8.28 12.17
CA CYS A 192 -21.05 -9.35 11.40
C CYS A 192 -21.99 -9.77 10.28
N ASN A 193 -21.44 -9.90 9.07
CA ASN A 193 -22.16 -10.46 7.92
C ASN A 193 -21.90 -11.96 7.76
N ALA A 194 -21.06 -12.55 8.62
CA ALA A 194 -20.75 -13.97 8.61
C ALA A 194 -20.56 -14.52 10.02
N PHE A 195 -20.85 -15.81 10.20
CA PHE A 195 -20.57 -16.51 11.44
C PHE A 195 -20.23 -18.00 11.24
N SER A 196 -19.51 -18.57 12.20
CA SER A 196 -19.24 -20.01 12.29
C SER A 196 -19.66 -20.54 13.66
N ASP A 197 -20.36 -21.66 13.69
CA ASP A 197 -20.69 -22.38 14.94
C ASP A 197 -19.68 -23.49 15.30
N GLY A 198 -18.57 -23.57 14.56
CA GLY A 198 -17.55 -24.60 14.69
C GLY A 198 -17.73 -25.79 13.74
N LYS A 199 -18.91 -25.94 13.12
CA LYS A 199 -19.19 -26.97 12.10
C LYS A 199 -19.80 -26.40 10.83
N ARG A 200 -20.58 -25.34 10.96
CA ARG A 200 -21.27 -24.63 9.89
C ARG A 200 -20.72 -23.23 9.74
N THR A 201 -20.67 -22.74 8.50
CA THR A 201 -20.24 -21.38 8.17
C THR A 201 -21.32 -20.71 7.35
N MET A 202 -21.76 -19.53 7.80
CA MET A 202 -22.78 -18.72 7.14
C MET A 202 -22.15 -17.41 6.67
N VAL A 203 -22.38 -17.04 5.42
CA VAL A 203 -21.89 -15.79 4.81
C VAL A 203 -23.05 -15.09 4.11
N GLN A 204 -23.35 -13.85 4.50
CA GLN A 204 -24.44 -13.04 3.95
C GLN A 204 -25.81 -13.75 3.99
N GLY A 205 -26.04 -14.58 5.02
CA GLY A 205 -27.28 -15.34 5.19
C GLY A 205 -27.38 -16.62 4.34
N GLN A 206 -26.34 -16.96 3.58
CA GLN A 206 -26.24 -18.23 2.87
C GLN A 206 -25.33 -19.21 3.61
N ASP A 207 -25.74 -20.48 3.59
CA ASP A 207 -24.93 -21.58 4.11
C ASP A 207 -23.79 -21.89 3.13
N GLN A 208 -22.56 -21.75 3.62
CA GLN A 208 -21.31 -22.04 2.90
C GLN A 208 -20.57 -23.24 3.52
N SER A 209 -21.25 -24.01 4.37
CA SER A 209 -20.65 -25.08 5.16
C SER A 209 -20.04 -26.16 4.28
N ARG A 210 -18.89 -26.66 4.73
CA ARG A 210 -18.23 -27.85 4.19
C ARG A 210 -17.95 -28.82 5.33
N LEU A 211 -17.46 -30.00 4.99
CA LEU A 211 -16.90 -30.92 5.99
C LEU A 211 -15.58 -30.31 6.52
N PHE A 212 -15.67 -29.61 7.65
CA PHE A 212 -14.51 -29.13 8.39
C PHE A 212 -14.04 -30.19 9.40
N THR A 213 -12.74 -30.28 9.60
CA THR A 213 -12.13 -31.20 10.58
C THR A 213 -12.36 -30.76 12.02
N ASP A 214 -12.47 -29.46 12.23
CA ASP A 214 -12.52 -28.81 13.54
C ASP A 214 -13.01 -27.36 13.41
N SER A 215 -13.25 -26.70 14.55
CA SER A 215 -13.77 -25.33 14.58
C SER A 215 -12.76 -24.29 14.08
N PHE A 216 -11.46 -24.56 14.18
CA PHE A 216 -10.40 -23.68 13.68
C PHE A 216 -10.43 -23.64 12.15
N ALA A 217 -10.55 -24.78 11.49
CA ALA A 217 -10.67 -24.89 10.04
C ALA A 217 -11.93 -24.16 9.52
N ALA A 218 -13.06 -24.32 10.21
CA ALA A 218 -14.29 -23.58 9.88
C ALA A 218 -14.11 -22.07 10.03
N ALA A 219 -13.45 -21.61 11.10
CA ALA A 219 -13.14 -20.20 11.32
C ALA A 219 -12.19 -19.63 10.26
N GLN A 220 -11.11 -20.35 9.92
CA GLN A 220 -10.18 -19.94 8.86
C GLN A 220 -10.87 -19.81 7.50
N ALA A 221 -11.71 -20.79 7.14
CA ALA A 221 -12.45 -20.77 5.89
C ALA A 221 -13.32 -19.50 5.75
N LEU A 222 -13.91 -19.05 6.86
CA LEU A 222 -14.70 -17.83 6.89
C LEU A 222 -13.83 -16.56 6.79
N LEU A 223 -12.67 -16.53 7.45
CA LEU A 223 -11.78 -15.36 7.44
C LEU A 223 -11.04 -15.13 6.12
N ILE A 224 -10.93 -16.15 5.26
CA ILE A 224 -10.33 -16.02 3.92
C ILE A 224 -11.36 -15.65 2.84
N ASP A 225 -12.65 -15.71 3.14
CA ASP A 225 -13.71 -15.38 2.20
C ASP A 225 -13.79 -13.85 2.02
N ARG A 226 -13.63 -13.40 0.76
CA ARG A 226 -13.63 -11.97 0.40
C ARG A 226 -14.97 -11.28 0.63
N ALA A 227 -16.07 -12.03 0.74
CA ALA A 227 -17.39 -11.49 1.05
C ALA A 227 -17.55 -11.14 2.54
N VAL A 228 -16.65 -11.60 3.41
CA VAL A 228 -16.73 -11.38 4.86
C VAL A 228 -16.17 -10.02 5.23
N THR A 229 -17.01 -9.20 5.86
CA THR A 229 -16.68 -7.85 6.35
C THR A 229 -16.75 -7.75 7.87
N GLY A 230 -17.22 -8.80 8.55
CA GLY A 230 -17.23 -8.95 10.00
C GLY A 230 -17.65 -10.37 10.37
N ALA A 231 -16.95 -10.98 11.33
CA ALA A 231 -17.07 -12.40 11.64
C ALA A 231 -17.39 -12.66 13.11
N LEU A 232 -18.38 -13.51 13.37
CA LEU A 232 -18.63 -14.11 14.68
C LEU A 232 -18.24 -15.58 14.66
N LEU A 233 -17.26 -15.96 15.48
CA LEU A 233 -16.70 -17.31 15.49
C LEU A 233 -17.05 -17.98 16.81
N VAL A 234 -17.43 -19.25 16.76
CA VAL A 234 -17.61 -20.09 17.94
C VAL A 234 -16.60 -21.22 17.88
N MET A 235 -15.84 -21.39 18.96
CA MET A 235 -14.88 -22.47 19.10
C MET A 235 -15.00 -23.12 20.48
N PRO A 236 -14.99 -24.46 20.58
CA PRO A 236 -14.81 -25.13 21.86
C PRO A 236 -13.48 -24.73 22.49
N ILE A 237 -13.44 -24.63 23.82
CA ILE A 237 -12.21 -24.32 24.56
C ILE A 237 -11.12 -25.36 24.32
N THR A 238 -11.49 -26.61 24.03
CA THR A 238 -10.54 -27.66 23.64
C THR A 238 -9.80 -27.29 22.37
N ASP A 239 -10.50 -26.79 21.35
CA ASP A 239 -9.92 -26.42 20.06
C ASP A 239 -9.03 -25.17 20.21
N VAL A 240 -9.44 -24.20 21.03
CA VAL A 240 -8.61 -23.03 21.33
C VAL A 240 -7.29 -23.44 22.00
N LEU A 241 -7.32 -24.39 22.93
CA LEU A 241 -6.13 -24.86 23.64
C LEU A 241 -5.21 -25.72 22.76
N THR A 242 -5.76 -26.47 21.80
CA THR A 242 -4.97 -27.41 20.96
C THR A 242 -4.55 -26.82 19.61
N LEU A 243 -5.43 -26.05 18.97
CA LEU A 243 -5.25 -25.49 17.63
C LEU A 243 -4.89 -23.99 17.66
N GLY A 244 -5.15 -23.32 18.78
CA GLY A 244 -4.89 -21.90 18.95
C GLY A 244 -6.03 -21.01 18.44
N LEU A 245 -5.71 -19.74 18.18
CA LEU A 245 -6.69 -18.73 17.77
C LEU A 245 -6.75 -18.57 16.25
N PRO A 246 -7.96 -18.42 15.67
CA PRO A 246 -8.13 -18.33 14.22
C PRO A 246 -7.69 -16.99 13.64
N ALA A 247 -7.45 -15.98 14.49
CA ALA A 247 -6.94 -14.68 14.08
C ALA A 247 -5.94 -14.16 15.09
N ARG A 248 -4.94 -13.42 14.60
CA ARG A 248 -3.94 -12.75 15.45
C ARG A 248 -4.56 -11.68 16.35
N TYR A 249 -5.66 -11.04 15.92
CA TYR A 249 -6.34 -10.01 16.71
C TYR A 249 -7.83 -10.24 16.66
N ILE A 250 -8.46 -10.26 17.83
CA ILE A 250 -9.90 -10.50 18.02
C ILE A 250 -10.48 -9.33 18.81
N ASP A 251 -11.48 -8.66 18.24
CA ASP A 251 -12.06 -7.43 18.80
C ASP A 251 -12.73 -7.68 20.16
N THR A 252 -13.46 -8.79 20.28
CA THR A 252 -14.04 -9.22 21.56
C THR A 252 -14.00 -10.73 21.73
N VAL A 253 -13.72 -11.20 22.94
CA VAL A 253 -13.82 -12.61 23.31
C VAL A 253 -14.80 -12.79 24.47
N ARG A 254 -15.74 -13.73 24.30
CA ARG A 254 -16.67 -14.16 25.35
C ARG A 254 -16.42 -15.64 25.66
N ILE A 255 -16.05 -15.96 26.90
CA ILE A 255 -15.91 -17.34 27.35
C ILE A 255 -17.23 -17.72 28.04
N ALA A 256 -17.96 -18.66 27.43
CA ALA A 256 -19.23 -19.15 27.94
C ALA A 256 -19.01 -20.32 28.90
N LEU A 257 -19.45 -20.15 30.14
CA LEU A 257 -19.24 -21.10 31.23
C LEU A 257 -20.58 -21.65 31.75
N PRO A 258 -20.66 -22.95 32.07
CA PRO A 258 -21.82 -23.52 32.72
C PRO A 258 -21.92 -22.99 34.17
N ALA A 259 -23.14 -22.94 34.69
CA ALA A 259 -23.43 -22.46 36.05
C ALA A 259 -22.65 -23.22 37.13
N ILE A 260 -22.35 -24.50 36.89
CA ILE A 260 -21.49 -25.32 37.72
C ILE A 260 -20.29 -25.74 36.88
N SER A 261 -19.11 -25.24 37.24
CA SER A 261 -17.84 -25.62 36.63
C SER A 261 -17.00 -26.45 37.60
N ASP A 262 -16.42 -27.56 37.15
CA ASP A 262 -15.46 -28.33 37.93
C ASP A 262 -14.04 -27.70 37.88
N ASP A 263 -13.10 -28.25 38.64
CA ASP A 263 -11.72 -27.75 38.68
C ASP A 263 -10.98 -27.91 37.36
N ARG A 264 -11.36 -28.90 36.54
CA ARG A 264 -10.77 -29.13 35.23
C ARG A 264 -11.16 -28.01 34.27
N VAL A 265 -12.45 -27.66 34.20
CA VAL A 265 -12.97 -26.55 33.38
C VAL A 265 -12.35 -25.23 33.84
N ARG A 266 -12.29 -24.96 35.16
CA ARG A 266 -11.61 -23.77 35.70
C ARG A 266 -10.15 -23.68 35.26
N SER A 267 -9.43 -24.80 35.30
CA SER A 267 -8.04 -24.85 34.83
C SER A 267 -7.93 -24.58 33.33
N MET A 268 -8.80 -25.18 32.51
CA MET A 268 -8.82 -24.94 31.07
C MET A 268 -9.08 -23.47 30.73
N VAL A 269 -10.03 -22.84 31.41
CA VAL A 269 -10.36 -21.41 31.25
C VAL A 269 -9.13 -20.56 31.52
N LYS A 270 -8.45 -20.77 32.65
CA LYS A 270 -7.23 -20.03 32.99
C LYS A 270 -6.15 -20.13 31.90
N HIS A 271 -5.96 -21.31 31.32
CA HIS A 271 -4.99 -21.50 30.23
C HIS A 271 -5.44 -20.82 28.94
N ALA A 272 -6.72 -20.90 28.59
CA ALA A 272 -7.27 -20.24 27.42
C ALA A 272 -7.17 -18.71 27.55
N GLU A 273 -7.44 -18.15 28.73
CA GLU A 273 -7.27 -16.72 29.00
C GLU A 273 -5.83 -16.25 28.77
N MET A 274 -4.84 -16.99 29.28
CA MET A 274 -3.42 -16.66 29.05
C MET A 274 -3.07 -16.65 27.55
N LEU A 275 -3.67 -17.55 26.76
CA LEU A 275 -3.50 -17.59 25.31
C LEU A 275 -4.25 -16.46 24.60
N ILE A 276 -5.43 -16.08 25.07
CA ILE A 276 -6.31 -15.11 24.41
C ILE A 276 -5.91 -13.67 24.70
N GLN A 277 -5.50 -13.37 25.92
CA GLN A 277 -5.33 -12.01 26.43
C GLN A 277 -4.38 -11.13 25.58
N PRO A 278 -3.26 -11.64 25.00
CA PRO A 278 -2.41 -10.85 24.11
C PRO A 278 -3.07 -10.45 22.78
N HIS A 279 -4.16 -11.11 22.40
CA HIS A 279 -4.79 -10.99 21.08
C HIS A 279 -6.11 -10.22 21.10
N THR A 280 -6.62 -9.83 22.28
CA THR A 280 -7.88 -9.09 22.41
C THR A 280 -7.77 -7.92 23.38
N ARG A 281 -8.62 -6.91 23.18
CA ARG A 281 -8.79 -5.79 24.12
C ARG A 281 -9.98 -5.98 25.06
N SER A 282 -10.83 -6.97 24.81
CA SER A 282 -12.06 -7.20 25.56
C SER A 282 -12.27 -8.70 25.74
N LEU A 283 -12.12 -9.17 26.97
CA LEU A 283 -12.39 -10.55 27.37
C LEU A 283 -13.44 -10.53 28.48
N GLN A 284 -14.49 -11.32 28.32
CA GLN A 284 -15.59 -11.42 29.28
C GLN A 284 -15.95 -12.88 29.53
N HIS A 285 -16.36 -13.20 30.76
CA HIS A 285 -17.03 -14.47 31.07
C HIS A 285 -18.53 -14.24 31.04
N ILE A 286 -19.25 -15.17 30.42
CA ILE A 286 -20.70 -15.14 30.32
C ILE A 286 -21.27 -16.51 30.72
N SER A 287 -22.55 -16.54 31.10
CA SER A 287 -23.26 -17.80 31.25
C SER A 287 -23.48 -18.44 29.87
N CYS A 288 -23.45 -19.77 29.78
CA CYS A 288 -23.89 -20.49 28.56
C CYS A 288 -25.30 -20.10 28.11
N THR A 289 -26.18 -19.68 29.03
CA THR A 289 -27.53 -19.19 28.71
C THR A 289 -27.53 -17.82 28.02
N ASP A 290 -26.43 -17.06 28.17
CA ASP A 290 -26.35 -15.66 27.77
C ASP A 290 -25.56 -15.49 26.46
N VAL A 291 -25.17 -16.60 25.83
CA VAL A 291 -24.33 -16.61 24.62
C VAL A 291 -24.91 -15.77 23.50
N ALA A 292 -26.25 -15.74 23.35
CA ALA A 292 -26.93 -14.98 22.31
C ALA A 292 -27.37 -13.56 22.72
N SER A 293 -27.09 -13.14 23.96
CA SER A 293 -27.47 -11.82 24.50
C SER A 293 -26.48 -10.70 24.14
#